data_AF-A0A7C7UJ34-F1
#
_entry.id   AF-A0A7C7UJ34-F1
#
_cell.length_a   1.000
_cell.length_b   1.000
_cell.length_c   1.000
_cell.angle_alpha   90.00
_cell.angle_beta   90.00
_cell.angle_gamma   90.00
#
_symmetry.space_group_name_H-M   'P 1'
#
loop_
_entity.id
_entity.type
_entity.pdbx_description
1 polymer ?
#
loop_
_entity_poly.entity_id
_entity_poly.type
_entity_poly.pdbx_seq_one_letter_code
_entity_poly.pdbx_strand_id
1 'polypeptide(L)'
;FRDDQMMEVVPDIMDTFDPTVFIFDRYPGGVGFSPQLFEMHSELLKKARDVIAFCSCQEGCPSCVGPVNEVGRRSREVALKILEAASV
;
A
#
# COMPACT_ATOMS: atom_id res chain seq x y z
N PHE A 1 -19.26 30.28 0.95
CA PHE A 1 -20.55 29.93 1.57
C PHE A 1 -20.63 28.42 1.61
N ARG A 2 -20.28 27.86 2.78
CA ARG A 2 -20.35 26.47 3.25
C ARG A 2 -19.63 25.36 2.45
N ASP A 3 -18.36 25.16 2.78
CA ASP A 3 -17.64 23.87 2.65
C ASP A 3 -17.28 23.34 4.06
N ASP A 4 -18.28 23.29 4.94
CA ASP A 4 -18.16 22.89 6.35
C ASP A 4 -18.46 21.39 6.58
N GLN A 5 -18.30 20.53 5.56
CA GLN A 5 -18.62 19.09 5.65
C GLN A 5 -17.54 18.18 5.05
N MET A 6 -16.28 18.32 5.47
CA MET A 6 -15.27 17.27 5.21
C MET A 6 -14.31 17.05 6.37
N MET A 7 -14.81 16.99 7.60
CA MET A 7 -14.15 16.25 8.69
C MET A 7 -15.22 15.84 9.69
N GLU A 8 -15.88 14.70 9.44
CA GLU A 8 -16.46 13.96 10.56
C GLU A 8 -15.28 13.45 11.40
N VAL A 9 -15.17 14.02 12.61
CA VAL A 9 -14.14 13.68 13.58
C VAL A 9 -14.43 12.27 14.08
N VAL A 10 -13.68 11.29 13.57
CA VAL A 10 -13.72 9.91 14.07
C VAL A 10 -13.12 9.91 15.49
N PRO A 11 -13.84 9.44 16.53
CA PRO A 11 -13.38 9.57 17.90
C PRO A 11 -12.16 8.67 18.17
N ASP A 12 -11.13 9.29 18.76
CA ASP A 12 -10.02 8.70 19.52
C ASP A 12 -9.28 7.48 18.94
N ILE A 13 -8.67 7.67 17.77
CA ILE A 13 -7.62 6.80 17.22
C ILE A 13 -6.21 7.24 17.68
N MET A 14 -6.10 8.24 18.56
CA MET A 14 -4.85 8.99 18.77
C MET A 14 -3.72 8.22 19.46
N ASP A 15 -3.96 7.01 19.98
CA ASP A 15 -2.93 6.21 20.67
C ASP A 15 -2.56 4.87 19.99
N THR A 16 -3.17 4.50 18.85
CA THR A 16 -2.77 3.30 18.11
C THR A 16 -2.17 3.69 16.77
N PHE A 17 -0.86 3.49 16.62
CA PHE A 17 -0.19 3.62 15.33
C PHE A 17 -0.76 2.59 14.35
N ASP A 18 -1.44 3.07 13.30
CA ASP A 18 -1.97 2.25 12.21
C ASP A 18 -1.16 2.51 10.93
N PRO A 19 -0.21 1.62 10.56
CA PRO A 19 0.61 1.80 9.38
C PRO A 19 -0.24 1.83 8.09
N THR A 20 -0.41 3.02 7.51
CA THR A 20 -1.29 3.23 6.35
C THR A 20 -0.51 3.65 5.12
N VAL A 21 -0.80 3.04 3.97
CA VAL A 21 -0.25 3.41 2.65
C VAL A 21 -1.32 4.15 1.85
N PHE A 22 -0.99 5.34 1.36
CA PHE A 22 -1.89 6.15 0.54
C PHE A 22 -1.44 6.17 -0.91
N ILE A 23 -2.38 5.95 -1.83
CA ILE A 23 -2.18 6.09 -3.29
C ILE A 23 -3.13 7.18 -3.77
N PHE A 24 -2.58 8.21 -4.44
CA PHE A 24 -3.34 9.34 -4.93
C PHE A 24 -2.85 9.82 -6.30
N ASP A 25 -3.74 10.47 -7.05
CA ASP A 25 -3.43 11.05 -8.35
C ASP A 25 -2.59 12.31 -8.16
N ARG A 26 -1.35 12.32 -8.65
CA ARG A 26 -0.49 13.51 -8.66
C ARG A 26 -0.83 14.44 -9.82
N TYR A 27 -2.11 14.73 -10.01
CA TYR A 27 -2.61 15.65 -11.03
C TYR A 27 -3.59 16.65 -10.39
N PRO A 28 -3.51 17.96 -10.69
CA PRO A 28 -4.43 18.95 -10.14
C PRO A 28 -5.89 18.58 -10.42
N GLY A 29 -6.71 18.48 -9.36
CA GLY A 29 -8.12 18.08 -9.46
C GLY A 29 -8.36 16.57 -9.55
N GLY A 30 -7.31 15.75 -9.68
CA GLY A 30 -7.42 14.30 -9.84
C GLY A 30 -7.91 13.89 -11.23
N VAL A 31 -7.43 12.75 -11.71
CA VAL A 31 -7.88 12.16 -12.99
C VAL A 31 -8.85 11.00 -12.79
N GLY A 32 -9.02 10.55 -11.54
CA GLY A 32 -9.98 9.53 -11.14
C GLY A 32 -9.41 8.12 -11.06
N PHE A 33 -8.09 7.93 -11.06
CA PHE A 33 -7.51 6.59 -10.95
C PHE A 33 -7.55 6.05 -9.53
N SER A 34 -7.28 6.91 -8.55
CA SER A 34 -7.20 6.49 -7.15
C SER A 34 -8.52 5.89 -6.61
N PRO A 35 -9.71 6.45 -6.88
CA PRO A 35 -10.98 5.81 -6.49
C PRO A 35 -11.19 4.44 -7.14
N GLN A 36 -10.89 4.31 -8.44
CA GLN A 36 -11.00 3.03 -9.14
C GLN A 36 -10.03 1.99 -8.58
N LEU A 37 -8.79 2.41 -8.27
CA LEU A 37 -7.78 1.56 -7.67
C LEU A 37 -8.19 1.11 -6.25
N PHE A 38 -8.87 1.98 -5.50
CA PHE A 38 -9.42 1.64 -4.19
C PHE A 38 -10.52 0.58 -4.30
N GLU A 39 -11.45 0.69 -5.25
CA GLU A 39 -12.44 -0.38 -5.50
C GLU A 39 -11.78 -1.72 -5.87
N MET A 40 -10.64 -1.67 -6.56
CA MET A 40 -9.87 -2.84 -7.00
C MET A 40 -8.75 -3.27 -6.03
N HIS A 41 -8.71 -2.74 -4.80
CA HIS A 41 -7.55 -2.90 -3.91
C HIS A 41 -7.21 -4.36 -3.59
N SER A 42 -8.21 -5.23 -3.43
CA SER A 42 -7.97 -6.65 -3.15
C SER A 42 -7.25 -7.34 -4.32
N GLU A 43 -7.61 -6.99 -5.56
CA GLU A 43 -6.89 -7.48 -6.75
C GLU A 43 -5.48 -6.91 -6.80
N LEU A 44 -5.31 -5.61 -6.52
CA LEU A 44 -3.99 -4.97 -6.47
C LEU A 44 -3.05 -5.67 -5.49
N LEU A 45 -3.50 -5.94 -4.26
CA LEU A 45 -2.71 -6.64 -3.24
C LEU A 45 -2.35 -8.06 -3.66
N LYS A 46 -3.30 -8.78 -4.28
CA LYS A 46 -3.04 -10.11 -4.84
C LYS A 46 -1.96 -10.06 -5.93
N LYS A 47 -2.04 -9.10 -6.87
CA LYS A 47 -1.03 -8.92 -7.91
C LYS A 47 0.34 -8.56 -7.34
N ALA A 48 0.39 -7.71 -6.31
CA ALA A 48 1.63 -7.39 -5.62
C ALA A 48 2.26 -8.64 -4.97
N ARG A 49 1.45 -9.48 -4.32
CA ARG A 49 1.90 -10.79 -3.79
C ARG A 49 2.46 -11.67 -4.90
N ASP A 50 1.77 -11.79 -6.03
CA ASP A 50 2.20 -12.61 -7.16
C ASP A 50 3.57 -12.14 -7.69
N VAL A 51 3.77 -10.83 -7.87
CA VAL A 51 5.07 -10.27 -8.30
C VAL A 51 6.20 -10.69 -7.36
N ILE A 52 5.99 -10.60 -6.04
CA ILE A 52 7.01 -10.95 -5.06
C ILE A 52 7.23 -12.48 -5.01
N ALA A 53 6.15 -13.27 -5.09
CA ALA A 53 6.20 -14.72 -5.02
C ALA A 53 6.92 -15.34 -6.23
N PHE A 54 6.66 -14.83 -7.44
CA PHE A 54 7.26 -15.34 -8.68
C PHE A 54 8.66 -14.79 -8.98
N CYS A 55 9.11 -13.76 -8.27
CA CYS A 55 10.47 -13.28 -8.40
C CYS A 55 11.49 -14.36 -7.99
N SER A 56 12.61 -14.47 -8.70
CA SER A 56 13.67 -15.46 -8.41
C SER A 56 14.70 -15.00 -7.37
N CYS A 57 14.61 -13.77 -6.85
CA CYS A 57 15.59 -13.23 -5.90
C CYS A 57 15.41 -13.76 -4.48
N GLN A 58 16.48 -14.01 -3.72
CA GLN A 58 16.30 -14.54 -2.36
C GLN A 58 15.86 -13.49 -1.34
N GLU A 59 16.43 -12.28 -1.41
CA GLU A 59 16.32 -11.26 -0.36
C GLU A 59 15.55 -10.02 -0.80
N GLY A 60 15.62 -9.67 -2.09
CA GLY A 60 14.98 -8.51 -2.72
C GLY A 60 15.72 -8.07 -3.98
N CYS A 61 15.04 -7.44 -4.94
CA CYS A 61 15.68 -6.83 -6.11
C CYS A 61 14.85 -5.63 -6.62
N PRO A 62 15.41 -4.79 -7.52
CA PRO A 62 14.70 -3.64 -8.10
C PRO A 62 13.37 -3.97 -8.81
N SER A 63 13.13 -5.24 -9.13
CA SER A 63 11.92 -5.70 -9.83
C SER A 63 10.79 -6.16 -8.90
N CYS A 64 11.02 -6.28 -7.59
CA CYS A 64 9.99 -6.71 -6.63
C CYS A 64 9.88 -5.75 -5.43
N VAL A 65 10.60 -6.03 -4.33
CA VAL A 65 10.55 -5.27 -3.09
C VAL A 65 11.61 -4.17 -2.98
N GLY A 66 12.55 -4.10 -3.94
CA GLY A 66 13.65 -3.13 -3.97
C GLY A 66 15.04 -3.75 -3.75
N PRO A 67 16.13 -2.97 -3.96
CA PRO A 67 17.50 -3.45 -3.79
C PRO A 67 17.83 -3.82 -2.33
N VAL A 68 18.48 -4.97 -2.10
CA VAL A 68 18.78 -5.48 -0.75
C VAL A 68 19.52 -4.47 0.14
N ASN A 69 20.42 -3.66 -0.45
CA ASN A 69 21.21 -2.66 0.28
C ASN A 69 20.40 -1.43 0.71
N GLU A 70 19.16 -1.28 0.23
CA GLU A 70 18.26 -0.16 0.56
C GLU A 70 17.13 -0.61 1.49
N VAL A 71 16.57 -1.81 1.27
CA VAL A 71 15.39 -2.31 1.99
C VAL A 71 15.69 -3.43 3.01
N GLY A 72 16.92 -3.96 3.00
CA GLY A 72 17.37 -5.01 3.90
C GLY A 72 17.12 -6.44 3.40
N ARG A 73 17.86 -7.39 3.97
CA ARG A 73 17.91 -8.82 3.56
C ARG A 73 16.61 -9.59 3.73
N ARG A 74 15.75 -9.15 4.65
CA ARG A 74 14.47 -9.81 4.96
C ARG A 74 13.27 -9.14 4.29
N SER A 75 13.51 -8.14 3.44
CA SER A 75 12.43 -7.35 2.83
C SER A 75 11.44 -8.20 2.06
N ARG A 76 11.89 -9.19 1.27
CA ARG A 76 11.01 -10.15 0.58
C ARG A 76 10.09 -10.91 1.56
N GLU A 77 10.68 -11.49 2.61
CA GLU A 77 9.95 -12.26 3.62
C GLU A 77 8.90 -11.39 4.33
N VAL A 78 9.32 -10.19 4.77
CA VAL A 78 8.46 -9.25 5.50
C VAL A 78 7.33 -8.73 4.63
N ALA A 79 7.61 -8.37 3.37
CA ALA A 79 6.59 -7.89 2.44
C ALA A 79 5.48 -8.93 2.19
N LEU A 80 5.84 -10.21 2.01
CA LEU A 80 4.85 -11.28 1.86
C LEU A 80 3.98 -11.43 3.13
N LYS A 81 4.58 -11.35 4.32
CA LYS A 81 3.83 -11.38 5.59
C LYS A 81 2.88 -10.20 5.77
N ILE A 82 3.33 -9.00 5.38
CA ILE A 82 2.47 -7.80 5.41
C ILE A 82 1.28 -7.98 4.46
N LEU A 83 1.52 -8.46 3.23
CA LEU A 83 0.45 -8.70 2.26
C LEU A 83 -0.54 -9.79 2.71
N GLU A 84 -0.07 -10.81 3.42
CA GLU A 84 -0.92 -11.83 4.04
C GLU A 84 -1.79 -11.27 5.17
N ALA A 85 -1.25 -10.36 5.98
CA ALA A 85 -2.02 -9.70 7.03
C ALA A 85 -3.01 -8.66 6.47
N ALA A 86 -2.69 -8.03 5.34
CA ALA A 86 -3.50 -7.00 4.69
C ALA A 86 -4.60 -7.56 3.77
N SER A 87 -4.59 -8.85 3.47
CA SER A 87 -5.63 -9.48 2.64
C SER A 87 -6.86 -9.79 3.50
N VAL A 88 -7.70 -8.77 3.70
CA VAL A 88 -9.07 -8.88 4.22
C VAL A 88 -10.03 -9.16 3.07
#